data_AF-A0A9W8I3Y6-F1
#
_entry.id   AF-A0A9W8I3Y6-F1
#
_cell.length_a   1.000
_cell.length_b   1.000
_cell.length_c   1.000
_cell.angle_alpha   90.00
_cell.angle_beta   90.00
_cell.angle_gamma   90.00
#
_symmetry.space_group_name_H-M   'P 1'
#
loop_
_entity.id
_entity.type
_entity.pdbx_description
1 polymer ?
#
loop_
_entity_poly.entity_id
_entity_poly.type
_entity_poly.pdbx_seq_one_letter_code
_entity_poly.pdbx_strand_id
1 'polypeptide(L)'
;MPVDRIEHLKEARKMATQDINALQARKNKELAKIQQERVVVNIPMQAPNHLQQHSPVPAHMRQPMQSMSAGMPPPGMHVSSAMGPPPPGSVAQPNGSMHPPPRPMASGQGHVLRQSRQPMSVQAPPHSAPHPSASQQPPPPQQSGHMPPPGAPQPQQQQQPPMALQQVQQSVTPTQRLSAMTEEVWLQIGSLSETMNEPERALAAYDNALRHNPYSQTALTQIANIYRSREEFDKAVEYFQRIINIDNTNGEIWGAVGNCYLMLDDLPKAYQAYQNALNSLEEAKEPKLWYGIGIMYDRYCSYDHAEEAFVGVLNMDPNFDKANEIYFRLGIIHKCQGKYAQSLECFNRILKDPPKPLTEADIWFQIGNVHELSSEFGLAKEAYERVLRENPQHVKVLQQLAMLYFRPNTSLTNIDAAVQLLTSAIEMDSDKADAQMWYLLGRCCMVQRQFNKAYEAYQQAVYRDGNNANY
;
A
#
# COMPACT_ATOMS: atom_id res chain seq x y z
N MET A 1 -19.51 -30.66 -2.31
CA MET A 1 -20.16 -29.84 -1.27
C MET A 1 -19.47 -28.49 -1.24
N PRO A 2 -20.10 -27.39 -1.71
CA PRO A 2 -19.46 -26.07 -1.71
C PRO A 2 -19.51 -25.34 -0.36
N VAL A 3 -20.50 -25.68 0.47
CA VAL A 3 -20.87 -24.94 1.69
C VAL A 3 -19.72 -24.86 2.71
N ASP A 4 -18.99 -25.96 2.92
CA ASP A 4 -17.90 -26.03 3.89
C ASP A 4 -16.75 -25.05 3.56
N ARG A 5 -16.54 -24.76 2.28
CA ARG A 5 -15.53 -23.79 1.81
C ARG A 5 -15.92 -22.35 2.14
N ILE A 6 -17.23 -22.06 2.19
CA ILE A 6 -17.76 -20.73 2.54
C ILE A 6 -17.70 -20.51 4.05
N GLU A 7 -17.97 -21.53 4.88
CA GLU A 7 -17.74 -21.42 6.34
C GLU A 7 -16.25 -21.25 6.66
N HIS A 8 -15.34 -22.00 6.02
CA HIS A 8 -13.91 -21.76 6.20
C HIS A 8 -13.48 -20.34 5.80
N LEU A 9 -14.05 -19.75 4.73
CA LEU A 9 -13.80 -18.35 4.37
C LEU A 9 -14.40 -17.35 5.40
N LYS A 10 -15.53 -17.67 6.04
CA LYS A 10 -16.08 -16.86 7.15
C LYS A 10 -15.23 -16.94 8.42
N GLU A 11 -14.72 -18.12 8.76
CA GLU A 11 -13.80 -18.30 9.89
C GLU A 11 -12.45 -17.60 9.62
N ALA A 12 -11.89 -17.75 8.43
CA ALA A 12 -10.70 -17.01 7.98
C ALA A 12 -10.93 -15.49 8.06
N ARG A 13 -12.06 -14.97 7.54
CA ARG A 13 -12.46 -13.55 7.67
C ARG A 13 -12.53 -13.08 9.12
N LYS A 14 -12.97 -13.94 10.03
CA LYS A 14 -13.07 -13.65 11.47
C LYS A 14 -11.71 -13.64 12.17
N MET A 15 -10.85 -14.61 11.86
CA MET A 15 -9.46 -14.66 12.34
C MET A 15 -8.64 -13.49 11.79
N ALA A 16 -8.65 -13.26 10.47
CA ALA A 16 -7.97 -12.15 9.83
C ALA A 16 -8.39 -10.78 10.40
N THR A 17 -9.67 -10.59 10.74
CA THR A 17 -10.12 -9.35 11.40
C THR A 17 -9.55 -9.23 12.83
N GLN A 18 -9.35 -10.33 13.56
CA GLN A 18 -8.70 -10.32 14.88
C GLN A 18 -7.18 -10.12 14.76
N ASP A 19 -6.52 -10.77 13.80
CA ASP A 19 -5.09 -10.63 13.54
C ASP A 19 -4.73 -9.25 13.01
N ILE A 20 -5.55 -8.61 12.17
CA ILE A 20 -5.35 -7.20 11.76
C ILE A 20 -5.38 -6.28 12.98
N ASN A 21 -6.33 -6.47 13.91
CA ASN A 21 -6.36 -5.70 15.16
C ASN A 21 -5.14 -5.99 16.05
N ALA A 22 -4.69 -7.25 16.12
CA ALA A 22 -3.50 -7.64 16.88
C ALA A 22 -2.20 -7.12 16.25
N LEU A 23 -2.11 -7.07 14.92
CA LEU A 23 -0.97 -6.54 14.16
C LEU A 23 -0.93 -5.01 14.21
N GLN A 24 -2.07 -4.32 14.13
CA GLN A 24 -2.15 -2.89 14.43
C GLN A 24 -1.74 -2.61 15.88
N ALA A 25 -2.19 -3.41 16.85
CA ALA A 25 -1.76 -3.28 18.25
C ALA A 25 -0.25 -3.53 18.42
N ARG A 26 0.34 -4.48 17.69
CA ARG A 26 1.81 -4.69 17.66
C ARG A 26 2.53 -3.49 17.04
N LYS A 27 2.14 -3.06 15.84
CA LYS A 27 2.71 -1.88 15.13
C LYS A 27 2.62 -0.61 15.99
N ASN A 28 1.49 -0.38 16.65
CA ASN A 28 1.29 0.77 17.53
C ASN A 28 2.12 0.65 18.83
N LYS A 29 2.29 -0.56 19.38
CA LYS A 29 3.16 -0.82 20.54
C LYS A 29 4.64 -0.68 20.19
N GLU A 30 5.03 -1.01 18.97
CA GLU A 30 6.38 -0.87 18.43
C GLU A 30 6.70 0.59 18.10
N LEU A 31 5.77 1.33 17.47
CA LEU A 31 5.83 2.80 17.39
C LEU A 31 5.95 3.42 18.78
N ALA A 32 5.10 3.03 19.74
CA ALA A 32 5.14 3.55 21.10
C ALA A 32 6.48 3.25 21.81
N LYS A 33 7.10 2.10 21.53
CA LYS A 33 8.46 1.77 22.00
C LYS A 33 9.50 2.69 21.38
N ILE A 34 9.46 2.91 20.06
CA ILE A 34 10.33 3.86 19.35
C ILE A 34 10.11 5.31 19.86
N GLN A 35 8.87 5.68 20.20
CA GLN A 35 8.55 6.97 20.82
C GLN A 35 9.09 7.07 22.24
N GLN A 36 9.00 6.01 23.06
CA GLN A 36 9.58 5.98 24.40
C GLN A 36 11.12 6.03 24.37
N GLU A 37 11.74 5.31 23.44
CA GLU A 37 13.19 5.35 23.20
C GLU A 37 13.65 6.75 22.73
N ARG A 38 12.81 7.48 21.98
CA ARG A 38 13.02 8.92 21.70
C ARG A 38 12.80 9.82 22.91
N VAL A 39 11.85 9.53 23.81
CA VAL A 39 11.57 10.35 25.00
C VAL A 39 12.66 10.21 26.07
N VAL A 40 13.39 9.09 26.11
CA VAL A 40 14.58 8.91 26.96
C VAL A 40 15.74 9.83 26.55
N VAL A 41 15.75 10.32 25.30
CA VAL A 41 16.81 11.21 24.76
C VAL A 41 16.24 12.61 24.47
N ASN A 42 15.83 13.33 25.52
CA ASN A 42 15.41 14.73 25.37
C ASN A 42 15.86 15.62 26.55
N ILE A 43 17.03 16.22 26.40
CA ILE A 43 17.51 17.36 27.20
C ILE A 43 17.31 18.61 26.32
N PRO A 44 16.69 19.70 26.82
CA PRO A 44 16.13 20.74 25.96
C PRO A 44 17.20 21.63 25.30
N MET A 45 17.17 21.71 23.97
CA MET A 45 17.91 22.69 23.19
C MET A 45 17.24 24.07 23.25
N GLN A 46 17.96 25.07 23.78
CA GLN A 46 17.61 26.48 23.57
C GLN A 46 18.18 26.97 22.22
N ALA A 47 17.44 27.84 21.52
CA ALA A 47 17.87 28.36 20.23
C ALA A 47 19.01 29.40 20.40
N PRO A 48 20.14 29.27 19.68
CA PRO A 48 21.23 30.23 19.74
C PRO A 48 20.95 31.46 18.86
N ASN A 49 21.03 32.65 19.44
CA ASN A 49 21.11 33.90 18.67
C ASN A 49 22.47 34.03 17.99
N HIS A 50 22.49 34.52 16.75
CA HIS A 50 23.74 34.94 16.10
C HIS A 50 24.28 36.22 16.73
N LEU A 51 25.59 36.27 17.01
CA LEU A 51 26.29 37.51 17.34
C LEU A 51 27.74 37.42 16.85
N GLN A 52 28.21 38.48 16.18
CA GLN A 52 29.54 38.54 15.57
C GLN A 52 30.62 38.81 16.63
N GLN A 53 31.85 38.34 16.39
CA GLN A 53 33.04 39.00 16.90
C GLN A 53 34.10 39.13 15.79
N HIS A 54 34.62 40.35 15.65
CA HIS A 54 35.76 40.69 14.78
C HIS A 54 37.07 40.55 15.54
N SER A 55 38.17 40.24 14.83
CA SER A 55 39.56 40.65 15.17
C SER A 55 40.52 40.23 14.02
N PRO A 56 41.74 40.80 13.87
CA PRO A 56 41.92 41.86 12.85
C PRO A 56 43.00 41.59 11.78
N VAL A 57 43.12 42.53 10.84
CA VAL A 57 44.00 42.46 9.64
C VAL A 57 45.28 43.31 9.82
N PRO A 58 46.45 42.86 9.33
CA PRO A 58 47.60 43.71 9.04
C PRO A 58 47.75 44.07 7.53
N ALA A 59 48.19 45.30 7.28
CA ALA A 59 48.36 46.03 6.00
C ALA A 59 49.05 45.25 4.83
N HIS A 60 48.82 45.58 3.55
CA HIS A 60 49.34 46.81 2.90
C HIS A 60 48.83 47.10 1.46
N MET A 61 48.90 48.39 1.07
CA MET A 61 49.19 48.94 -0.27
C MET A 61 48.42 48.46 -1.54
N ARG A 62 47.37 49.21 -1.95
CA ARG A 62 47.41 50.20 -3.08
C ARG A 62 46.01 50.66 -3.53
N GLN A 63 45.90 51.93 -3.94
CA GLN A 63 44.83 52.54 -4.74
C GLN A 63 45.37 52.81 -6.18
N PRO A 64 44.65 53.47 -7.13
CA PRO A 64 43.22 53.88 -7.19
C PRO A 64 42.50 53.46 -8.50
N MET A 65 41.16 53.67 -8.58
CA MET A 65 40.54 54.72 -9.44
C MET A 65 39.03 54.50 -9.69
N GLN A 66 38.26 55.60 -9.52
CA GLN A 66 37.13 56.08 -10.38
C GLN A 66 35.90 55.16 -10.63
N SER A 67 34.66 55.67 -10.79
CA SER A 67 34.13 57.05 -10.70
C SER A 67 32.58 57.03 -10.59
N MET A 68 32.00 58.10 -10.01
CA MET A 68 30.68 58.71 -10.32
C MET A 68 29.37 57.86 -10.17
N SER A 69 28.21 58.44 -9.84
CA SER A 69 27.88 59.79 -9.34
C SER A 69 26.45 59.87 -8.73
N ALA A 70 26.25 60.88 -7.86
CA ALA A 70 25.02 61.65 -7.60
C ALA A 70 23.66 60.98 -7.28
N GLY A 71 23.10 61.36 -6.12
CA GLY A 71 21.68 61.26 -5.75
C GLY A 71 21.43 61.88 -4.37
N MET A 72 20.60 62.92 -4.25
CA MET A 72 20.47 63.74 -3.02
C MET A 72 19.24 63.38 -2.14
N PRO A 73 19.27 63.69 -0.83
CA PRO A 73 18.23 63.31 0.15
C PRO A 73 17.09 64.34 0.29
N PRO A 74 16.13 64.10 1.19
CA PRO A 74 15.96 65.01 2.34
C PRO A 74 15.74 64.30 3.71
N PRO A 75 15.67 65.03 4.86
CA PRO A 75 15.89 64.47 6.20
C PRO A 75 14.68 64.53 7.18
N GLY A 76 14.83 63.98 8.40
CA GLY A 76 13.90 64.30 9.52
C GLY A 76 14.14 63.60 10.88
N MET A 77 14.48 64.40 11.91
CA MET A 77 14.23 64.23 13.37
C MET A 77 14.80 63.01 14.14
N HIS A 78 15.69 63.15 15.15
CA HIS A 78 15.49 63.68 16.53
C HIS A 78 14.49 62.86 17.38
N VAL A 79 14.77 62.37 18.62
CA VAL A 79 15.98 62.32 19.48
C VAL A 79 15.86 61.17 20.52
N SER A 80 16.97 60.81 21.18
CA SER A 80 17.06 60.35 22.60
C SER A 80 16.54 58.96 23.02
N SER A 81 16.93 58.39 24.17
CA SER A 81 18.24 58.38 24.92
C SER A 81 18.13 57.42 26.13
N ALA A 82 19.29 57.00 26.69
CA ALA A 82 19.44 56.29 27.99
C ALA A 82 18.84 54.86 28.07
N MET A 83 19.26 53.95 28.99
CA MET A 83 20.37 53.95 29.95
C MET A 83 20.90 52.51 30.18
N GLY A 84 22.07 52.35 30.83
CA GLY A 84 22.74 51.05 31.04
C GLY A 84 22.37 50.27 32.32
N PRO A 85 22.90 49.04 32.51
CA PRO A 85 22.43 48.06 33.51
C PRO A 85 23.35 47.85 34.75
N PRO A 86 22.87 47.14 35.81
CA PRO A 86 23.69 46.56 36.89
C PRO A 86 23.90 45.02 36.79
N PRO A 87 24.80 44.42 37.63
CA PRO A 87 25.33 43.04 37.46
C PRO A 87 24.81 41.96 38.48
N PRO A 88 25.24 40.67 38.39
CA PRO A 88 24.61 39.54 39.10
C PRO A 88 25.45 38.85 40.22
N GLY A 89 24.83 37.85 40.88
CA GLY A 89 25.43 36.82 41.76
C GLY A 89 24.41 35.69 42.03
N SER A 90 24.70 34.54 42.68
CA SER A 90 25.98 33.97 43.15
C SER A 90 25.81 32.51 43.67
N VAL A 91 26.80 31.62 43.43
CA VAL A 91 27.21 30.43 44.24
C VAL A 91 26.23 29.26 44.52
N ALA A 92 26.63 28.01 44.18
CA ALA A 92 26.57 26.79 45.05
C ALA A 92 27.12 25.49 44.38
N GLN A 93 27.68 24.55 45.18
CA GLN A 93 28.19 23.19 44.86
C GLN A 93 28.54 22.46 46.20
N PRO A 94 29.04 21.19 46.28
CA PRO A 94 28.81 19.94 45.50
C PRO A 94 28.64 18.67 46.41
N ASN A 95 28.65 17.45 45.82
CA ASN A 95 29.13 16.11 46.34
C ASN A 95 28.24 14.94 45.81
N GLY A 96 28.70 13.69 45.56
CA GLY A 96 30.06 13.07 45.56
C GLY A 96 30.02 11.53 45.29
N SER A 97 31.17 10.89 44.94
CA SER A 97 31.62 9.46 45.15
C SER A 97 30.64 8.24 45.15
N MET A 98 30.94 6.99 44.71
CA MET A 98 32.09 6.32 44.04
C MET A 98 31.75 4.84 43.60
N HIS A 99 32.49 4.30 42.61
CA HIS A 99 32.80 2.87 42.28
C HIS A 99 31.75 1.84 41.69
N PRO A 100 32.20 0.77 40.96
CA PRO A 100 31.39 -0.21 40.16
C PRO A 100 31.74 -1.71 40.49
N PRO A 101 31.58 -2.78 39.63
CA PRO A 101 30.89 -3.00 38.34
C PRO A 101 29.77 -4.09 38.46
N PRO A 102 29.72 -5.36 37.92
CA PRO A 102 30.58 -6.21 37.06
C PRO A 102 29.89 -6.69 35.72
N ARG A 103 29.97 -8.00 35.37
CA ARG A 103 29.34 -8.72 34.21
C ARG A 103 29.07 -10.21 34.58
N PRO A 104 28.38 -11.00 33.72
CA PRO A 104 28.97 -12.29 33.30
C PRO A 104 28.86 -12.58 31.78
N MET A 105 29.38 -13.73 31.33
CA MET A 105 29.41 -14.14 29.92
C MET A 105 29.41 -15.68 29.73
N ALA A 106 28.77 -16.15 28.65
CA ALA A 106 29.07 -17.35 27.85
C ALA A 106 28.85 -18.82 28.33
N SER A 107 28.42 -19.61 27.34
CA SER A 107 28.71 -21.05 27.07
C SER A 107 27.86 -22.17 27.68
N GLY A 108 27.62 -23.20 26.85
CA GLY A 108 26.96 -24.48 27.15
C GLY A 108 26.64 -25.25 25.86
N GLN A 109 27.19 -26.46 25.68
CA GLN A 109 26.96 -27.33 24.50
C GLN A 109 26.16 -28.59 24.88
N GLY A 110 25.51 -29.24 23.91
CA GLY A 110 24.89 -30.56 24.10
C GLY A 110 24.45 -31.26 22.81
N HIS A 111 25.10 -32.37 22.47
CA HIS A 111 24.53 -33.48 21.67
C HIS A 111 23.62 -34.34 22.61
N VAL A 112 22.77 -35.29 22.18
CA VAL A 112 23.00 -36.46 21.31
C VAL A 112 21.66 -37.08 20.82
N LEU A 113 21.73 -38.02 19.85
CA LEU A 113 20.73 -39.05 19.45
C LEU A 113 19.36 -38.51 18.94
N ARG A 114 18.90 -38.74 17.70
CA ARG A 114 18.90 -39.92 16.78
C ARG A 114 17.94 -41.05 17.17
N GLN A 115 16.70 -40.99 16.65
CA GLN A 115 15.96 -42.18 16.23
C GLN A 115 14.96 -41.84 15.10
N SER A 116 14.51 -42.86 14.36
CA SER A 116 13.71 -42.69 13.15
C SER A 116 12.72 -43.86 12.97
N ARG A 117 11.52 -43.56 12.44
CA ARG A 117 10.64 -44.52 11.73
C ARG A 117 9.44 -43.84 11.07
N GLN A 118 9.25 -44.13 9.78
CA GLN A 118 7.96 -44.12 9.08
C GLN A 118 7.38 -45.55 9.13
N PRO A 119 6.34 -45.90 8.34
CA PRO A 119 4.96 -45.40 8.40
C PRO A 119 3.97 -46.57 8.66
N MET A 120 2.67 -46.29 8.75
CA MET A 120 1.61 -47.29 8.52
C MET A 120 0.47 -46.67 7.69
N SER A 121 -0.27 -47.51 6.98
CA SER A 121 -1.21 -47.11 5.93
C SER A 121 -2.41 -48.07 5.83
N VAL A 122 -3.41 -47.67 5.02
CA VAL A 122 -4.56 -48.45 4.53
C VAL A 122 -5.59 -48.91 5.58
N GLN A 123 -6.85 -48.42 5.49
CA GLN A 123 -8.00 -49.23 5.04
C GLN A 123 -9.37 -48.50 5.13
N ALA A 124 -10.23 -48.83 4.17
CA ALA A 124 -11.68 -48.60 4.06
C ALA A 124 -12.20 -49.53 2.93
N PRO A 125 -13.52 -49.73 2.71
CA PRO A 125 -14.71 -49.38 3.50
C PRO A 125 -15.37 -50.67 4.07
N PRO A 126 -16.72 -50.79 4.24
CA PRO A 126 -17.63 -51.02 3.11
C PRO A 126 -19.01 -50.31 3.21
N HIS A 127 -19.88 -50.54 2.22
CA HIS A 127 -21.22 -49.94 2.08
C HIS A 127 -22.33 -50.70 2.83
N SER A 128 -23.40 -49.98 3.21
CA SER A 128 -24.79 -50.46 3.06
C SER A 128 -25.81 -49.31 3.24
N ALA A 129 -26.87 -49.30 2.42
CA ALA A 129 -28.11 -48.51 2.65
C ALA A 129 -29.22 -49.46 3.17
N PRO A 130 -30.33 -48.97 3.77
CA PRO A 130 -31.45 -48.48 2.92
C PRO A 130 -32.32 -47.33 3.52
N HIS A 131 -33.22 -46.81 2.68
CA HIS A 131 -34.40 -45.98 2.98
C HIS A 131 -35.69 -46.86 3.06
N PRO A 132 -36.92 -46.32 3.29
CA PRO A 132 -37.36 -45.17 4.09
C PRO A 132 -38.58 -45.47 5.02
N SER A 133 -38.91 -44.57 5.96
CA SER A 133 -40.27 -44.27 6.52
C SER A 133 -40.13 -43.31 7.73
N ALA A 134 -41.14 -42.62 8.26
CA ALA A 134 -42.35 -41.96 7.72
C ALA A 134 -43.03 -41.21 8.90
N SER A 135 -43.67 -40.06 8.66
CA SER A 135 -44.67 -39.37 9.53
C SER A 135 -44.37 -39.07 11.02
N GLN A 136 -44.52 -37.80 11.42
CA GLN A 136 -45.54 -37.37 12.41
C GLN A 136 -45.62 -35.83 12.57
N GLN A 137 -46.83 -35.31 12.83
CA GLN A 137 -47.12 -33.93 13.25
C GLN A 137 -47.87 -33.94 14.60
N PRO A 138 -47.76 -32.89 15.45
CA PRO A 138 -48.68 -32.63 16.55
C PRO A 138 -49.82 -31.64 16.18
N PRO A 139 -50.97 -31.61 16.92
CA PRO A 139 -52.19 -30.89 16.56
C PRO A 139 -52.48 -29.59 17.38
N PRO A 140 -53.51 -28.80 17.01
CA PRO A 140 -53.94 -27.57 17.72
C PRO A 140 -55.17 -27.76 18.67
N PRO A 141 -55.44 -26.81 19.59
CA PRO A 141 -56.67 -26.74 20.40
C PRO A 141 -57.79 -25.86 19.78
N GLN A 142 -58.97 -25.81 20.43
CA GLN A 142 -60.27 -25.46 19.82
C GLN A 142 -60.95 -24.15 20.32
N GLN A 143 -62.19 -23.92 19.87
CA GLN A 143 -63.01 -22.70 19.96
C GLN A 143 -63.92 -22.60 21.20
N SER A 144 -64.37 -21.38 21.50
CA SER A 144 -65.66 -21.04 22.16
C SER A 144 -65.99 -19.55 21.94
N GLY A 145 -67.21 -19.05 21.65
CA GLY A 145 -68.47 -19.72 21.27
C GLY A 145 -69.70 -19.30 22.10
N HIS A 146 -70.43 -18.22 21.74
CA HIS A 146 -71.76 -17.87 22.29
C HIS A 146 -72.59 -16.88 21.41
N MET A 147 -73.93 -16.90 21.56
CA MET A 147 -74.99 -16.12 20.87
C MET A 147 -76.36 -16.38 21.60
N PRO A 148 -77.56 -15.79 21.25
CA PRO A 148 -77.91 -14.64 20.40
C PRO A 148 -78.29 -13.39 21.25
N PRO A 149 -79.53 -12.82 21.44
CA PRO A 149 -80.92 -13.04 20.95
C PRO A 149 -81.46 -11.90 19.99
N PRO A 150 -82.78 -11.78 19.64
CA PRO A 150 -83.23 -11.03 18.42
C PRO A 150 -84.30 -9.92 18.60
N GLY A 151 -84.67 -9.20 17.51
CA GLY A 151 -85.89 -8.37 17.45
C GLY A 151 -86.22 -7.57 16.17
N ALA A 152 -87.12 -8.11 15.31
CA ALA A 152 -88.01 -7.43 14.32
C ALA A 152 -87.43 -6.57 13.14
N PRO A 153 -88.18 -6.29 12.05
CA PRO A 153 -87.57 -6.01 10.73
C PRO A 153 -88.07 -4.78 9.90
N GLN A 154 -87.38 -4.56 8.76
CA GLN A 154 -87.73 -3.74 7.57
C GLN A 154 -87.57 -2.19 7.61
N PRO A 155 -87.35 -1.50 6.46
CA PRO A 155 -86.78 -1.95 5.17
C PRO A 155 -85.69 -1.02 4.55
N GLN A 156 -84.98 -1.56 3.55
CA GLN A 156 -84.37 -0.89 2.38
C GLN A 156 -83.66 0.48 2.53
N GLN A 157 -82.32 0.47 2.33
CA GLN A 157 -81.68 1.37 1.37
C GLN A 157 -80.46 0.69 0.72
N GLN A 158 -80.11 1.09 -0.51
CA GLN A 158 -79.10 0.43 -1.34
C GLN A 158 -77.71 1.04 -1.14
N GLN A 159 -76.69 0.19 -0.97
CA GLN A 159 -75.35 0.40 -1.52
C GLN A 159 -74.53 -0.89 -1.43
N GLN A 160 -74.41 -1.61 -2.55
CA GLN A 160 -73.32 -2.58 -2.75
C GLN A 160 -72.15 -1.84 -3.41
N PRO A 161 -70.91 -1.96 -2.90
CA PRO A 161 -69.74 -1.49 -3.63
C PRO A 161 -69.45 -2.44 -4.81
N PRO A 162 -69.40 -1.96 -6.07
CA PRO A 162 -69.02 -2.81 -7.18
C PRO A 162 -67.53 -3.15 -7.10
N MET A 163 -67.20 -4.45 -7.17
CA MET A 163 -65.81 -4.89 -7.30
C MET A 163 -65.26 -4.46 -8.66
N ALA A 164 -64.45 -3.40 -8.68
CA ALA A 164 -63.51 -3.13 -9.75
C ALA A 164 -62.11 -3.55 -9.28
N LEU A 165 -61.62 -4.69 -9.76
CA LEU A 165 -60.20 -5.05 -9.68
C LEU A 165 -59.40 -4.16 -10.66
N GLN A 166 -59.32 -2.88 -10.34
CA GLN A 166 -58.61 -1.91 -11.15
C GLN A 166 -57.11 -2.13 -10.96
N GLN A 167 -56.53 -2.94 -11.85
CA GLN A 167 -55.09 -3.06 -12.01
C GLN A 167 -54.51 -1.65 -12.14
N VAL A 168 -53.68 -1.23 -11.18
CA VAL A 168 -52.98 0.06 -11.24
C VAL A 168 -51.81 -0.04 -12.22
N GLN A 169 -52.15 -0.20 -13.50
CA GLN A 169 -51.24 0.07 -14.59
C GLN A 169 -50.93 1.57 -14.54
N GLN A 170 -49.78 1.93 -13.98
CA GLN A 170 -49.34 3.32 -13.91
C GLN A 170 -49.15 3.83 -15.34
N SER A 171 -50.11 4.61 -15.83
CA SER A 171 -50.13 5.10 -17.20
C SER A 171 -49.06 6.16 -17.40
N VAL A 172 -47.86 5.73 -17.80
CA VAL A 172 -46.69 6.61 -17.99
C VAL A 172 -47.08 7.78 -18.89
N THR A 173 -47.05 8.99 -18.32
CA THR A 173 -47.54 10.19 -18.99
C THR A 173 -46.72 10.50 -20.25
N PRO A 174 -47.28 11.23 -21.23
CA PRO A 174 -46.51 11.67 -22.40
C PRO A 174 -45.24 12.43 -22.01
N THR A 175 -45.31 13.24 -20.94
CA THR A 175 -44.17 14.00 -20.41
C THR A 175 -43.08 13.10 -19.81
N GLN A 176 -43.45 12.06 -19.05
CA GLN A 176 -42.48 11.08 -18.53
C GLN A 176 -41.86 10.23 -19.65
N ARG A 177 -42.62 9.89 -20.69
CA ARG A 177 -42.06 9.24 -21.89
C ARG A 177 -41.10 10.16 -22.64
N LEU A 178 -41.42 11.44 -22.77
CA LEU A 178 -40.54 12.43 -23.38
C LEU A 178 -39.25 12.62 -22.57
N SER A 179 -39.32 12.71 -21.23
CA SER A 179 -38.11 12.84 -20.39
C SER A 179 -37.22 11.59 -20.47
N ALA A 180 -37.80 10.38 -20.43
CA ALA A 180 -37.03 9.13 -20.59
C ALA A 180 -36.39 8.99 -21.99
N MET A 181 -37.11 9.36 -23.05
CA MET A 181 -36.53 9.40 -24.41
C MET A 181 -35.44 10.46 -24.55
N THR A 182 -35.54 11.57 -23.82
CA THR A 182 -34.53 12.65 -23.86
C THR A 182 -33.30 12.28 -23.03
N GLU A 183 -33.47 11.62 -21.88
CA GLU A 183 -32.39 10.97 -21.13
C GLU A 183 -31.60 10.00 -22.02
N GLU A 184 -32.29 9.05 -22.67
CA GLU A 184 -31.65 8.06 -23.54
C GLU A 184 -30.86 8.72 -24.68
N VAL A 185 -31.43 9.73 -25.36
CA VAL A 185 -30.72 10.49 -26.40
C VAL A 185 -29.46 11.16 -25.84
N TRP A 186 -29.50 11.74 -24.63
CA TRP A 186 -28.31 12.32 -23.99
C TRP A 186 -27.27 11.27 -23.57
N LEU A 187 -27.69 10.08 -23.12
CA LEU A 187 -26.79 8.96 -22.85
C LEU A 187 -26.05 8.52 -24.14
N GLN A 188 -26.77 8.38 -25.25
CA GLN A 188 -26.18 8.01 -26.55
C GLN A 188 -25.24 9.10 -27.10
N ILE A 189 -25.58 10.39 -26.93
CA ILE A 189 -24.67 11.51 -27.27
C ILE A 189 -23.41 11.47 -26.41
N GLY A 190 -23.53 11.22 -25.10
CA GLY A 190 -22.39 11.12 -24.20
C GLY A 190 -21.45 9.98 -24.58
N SER A 191 -22.00 8.80 -24.86
CA SER A 191 -21.23 7.63 -25.29
C SER A 191 -20.54 7.86 -26.63
N LEU A 192 -21.21 8.52 -27.59
CA LEU A 192 -20.58 8.92 -28.86
C LEU A 192 -19.40 9.88 -28.62
N SER A 193 -19.56 10.90 -27.77
CA SER A 193 -18.46 11.80 -27.40
C SER A 193 -17.29 11.10 -26.70
N GLU A 194 -17.53 10.05 -25.90
CA GLU A 194 -16.45 9.20 -25.38
C GLU A 194 -15.71 8.45 -26.50
N THR A 195 -16.42 7.87 -27.47
CA THR A 195 -15.76 7.22 -28.63
C THR A 195 -15.01 8.20 -29.54
N MET A 196 -15.38 9.48 -29.52
CA MET A 196 -14.65 10.57 -30.20
C MET A 196 -13.49 11.13 -29.36
N ASN A 197 -13.27 10.63 -28.14
CA ASN A 197 -12.28 11.11 -27.17
C ASN A 197 -12.48 12.61 -26.82
N GLU A 198 -13.74 13.03 -26.62
CA GLU A 198 -14.15 14.37 -26.21
C GLU A 198 -14.80 14.36 -24.80
N PRO A 199 -14.05 14.08 -23.72
CA PRO A 199 -14.62 13.81 -22.39
C PRO A 199 -15.38 15.02 -21.79
N GLU A 200 -15.05 16.26 -22.15
CA GLU A 200 -15.79 17.45 -21.74
C GLU A 200 -17.20 17.50 -22.37
N ARG A 201 -17.34 17.04 -23.61
CA ARG A 201 -18.67 16.94 -24.26
C ARG A 201 -19.46 15.75 -23.73
N ALA A 202 -18.78 14.63 -23.44
CA ALA A 202 -19.40 13.48 -22.80
C ALA A 202 -19.98 13.84 -21.41
N LEU A 203 -19.20 14.50 -20.55
CA LEU A 203 -19.67 15.01 -19.26
C LEU A 203 -20.86 15.96 -19.43
N ALA A 204 -20.79 16.92 -20.36
CA ALA A 204 -21.89 17.85 -20.61
C ALA A 204 -23.16 17.14 -21.11
N ALA A 205 -23.05 16.06 -21.90
CA ALA A 205 -24.18 15.26 -22.34
C ALA A 205 -24.78 14.46 -21.17
N TYR A 206 -23.95 13.79 -20.36
CA TYR A 206 -24.41 13.04 -19.19
C TYR A 206 -25.01 13.95 -18.10
N ASP A 207 -24.50 15.17 -17.89
CA ASP A 207 -25.13 16.18 -17.03
C ASP A 207 -26.53 16.59 -17.55
N ASN A 208 -26.73 16.63 -18.86
CA ASN A 208 -28.07 16.87 -19.43
C ASN A 208 -28.99 15.64 -19.27
N ALA A 209 -28.47 14.41 -19.38
CA ALA A 209 -29.24 13.20 -19.00
C ALA A 209 -29.69 13.28 -17.53
N LEU A 210 -28.79 13.66 -16.61
CA LEU A 210 -29.10 13.83 -15.18
C LEU A 210 -30.13 14.94 -14.88
N ARG A 211 -30.30 15.94 -15.76
CA ARG A 211 -31.38 16.94 -15.63
C ARG A 211 -32.76 16.37 -15.95
N HIS A 212 -32.83 15.32 -16.78
CA HIS A 212 -34.07 14.62 -17.10
C HIS A 212 -34.32 13.44 -16.14
N ASN A 213 -33.27 12.79 -15.64
CA ASN A 213 -33.34 11.74 -14.63
C ASN A 213 -32.15 11.84 -13.62
N PRO A 214 -32.34 12.50 -12.46
CA PRO A 214 -31.29 12.65 -11.45
C PRO A 214 -30.77 11.35 -10.82
N TYR A 215 -31.45 10.23 -11.08
CA TYR A 215 -31.17 8.89 -10.55
C TYR A 215 -30.69 7.92 -11.65
N SER A 216 -30.34 8.42 -12.84
CA SER A 216 -29.82 7.61 -13.95
C SER A 216 -28.48 6.96 -13.58
N GLN A 217 -28.50 5.70 -13.14
CA GLN A 217 -27.30 4.97 -12.76
C GLN A 217 -26.28 4.91 -13.90
N THR A 218 -26.74 4.81 -15.15
CA THR A 218 -25.90 4.84 -16.35
C THR A 218 -25.13 6.17 -16.47
N ALA A 219 -25.82 7.32 -16.41
CA ALA A 219 -25.17 8.63 -16.49
C ALA A 219 -24.17 8.84 -15.34
N LEU A 220 -24.56 8.47 -14.10
CA LEU A 220 -23.68 8.55 -12.93
C LEU A 220 -22.43 7.68 -13.08
N THR A 221 -22.57 6.48 -13.63
CA THR A 221 -21.45 5.53 -13.83
C THR A 221 -20.47 6.05 -14.86
N GLN A 222 -20.94 6.61 -15.97
CA GLN A 222 -20.07 7.14 -17.01
C GLN A 222 -19.37 8.44 -16.59
N ILE A 223 -20.07 9.34 -15.86
CA ILE A 223 -19.43 10.51 -15.24
C ILE A 223 -18.33 10.07 -14.25
N ALA A 224 -18.60 9.08 -13.41
CA ALA A 224 -17.60 8.53 -12.49
C ALA A 224 -16.42 7.86 -13.21
N ASN A 225 -16.67 7.17 -14.34
CA ASN A 225 -15.63 6.60 -15.19
C ASN A 225 -14.73 7.67 -15.84
N ILE A 226 -15.31 8.78 -16.32
CA ILE A 226 -14.53 9.90 -16.88
C ILE A 226 -13.68 10.58 -15.80
N TYR A 227 -14.21 10.80 -14.58
CA TYR A 227 -13.38 11.30 -13.48
C TYR A 227 -12.28 10.31 -13.08
N ARG A 228 -12.56 9.00 -13.09
CA ARG A 228 -11.58 7.95 -12.82
C ARG A 228 -10.48 7.86 -13.89
N SER A 229 -10.78 8.11 -15.17
CA SER A 229 -9.78 8.13 -16.25
C SER A 229 -8.90 9.39 -16.25
N ARG A 230 -9.36 10.47 -15.60
CA ARG A 230 -8.59 11.69 -15.32
C ARG A 230 -7.83 11.69 -13.99
N GLU A 231 -7.83 10.57 -13.28
CA GLU A 231 -7.26 10.44 -11.93
C GLU A 231 -7.93 11.34 -10.85
N GLU A 232 -9.12 11.89 -11.13
CA GLU A 232 -9.94 12.70 -10.22
C GLU A 232 -10.76 11.78 -9.28
N PHE A 233 -10.08 10.88 -8.56
CA PHE A 233 -10.71 9.76 -7.85
C PHE A 233 -11.71 10.17 -6.76
N ASP A 234 -11.50 11.29 -6.06
CA ASP A 234 -12.46 11.81 -5.07
C ASP A 234 -13.82 12.12 -5.71
N LYS A 235 -13.83 12.78 -6.87
CA LYS A 235 -15.06 13.08 -7.61
C LYS A 235 -15.72 11.80 -8.12
N ALA A 236 -14.94 10.85 -8.64
CA ALA A 236 -15.48 9.55 -9.03
C ALA A 236 -16.20 8.85 -7.86
N VAL A 237 -15.64 8.93 -6.65
CA VAL A 237 -16.29 8.42 -5.42
C VAL A 237 -17.59 9.16 -5.09
N GLU A 238 -17.68 10.49 -5.25
CA GLU A 238 -18.95 11.22 -5.04
C GLU A 238 -20.07 10.71 -5.97
N TYR A 239 -19.77 10.49 -7.25
CA TYR A 239 -20.75 9.96 -8.21
C TYR A 239 -21.10 8.48 -7.95
N PHE A 240 -20.13 7.64 -7.58
CA PHE A 240 -20.43 6.26 -7.17
C PHE A 240 -21.23 6.18 -5.86
N GLN A 241 -20.98 7.07 -4.89
CA GLN A 241 -21.79 7.17 -3.67
C GLN A 241 -23.24 7.59 -3.97
N ARG A 242 -23.49 8.44 -4.97
CA ARG A 242 -24.85 8.72 -5.45
C ARG A 242 -25.55 7.46 -5.98
N ILE A 243 -24.84 6.55 -6.64
CA ILE A 243 -25.40 5.26 -7.09
C ILE A 243 -25.68 4.34 -5.91
N ILE A 244 -24.74 4.21 -4.95
CA ILE A 244 -24.91 3.39 -3.73
C ILE A 244 -26.12 3.85 -2.89
N ASN A 245 -26.43 5.15 -2.89
CA ASN A 245 -27.61 5.71 -2.24
C ASN A 245 -28.95 5.41 -2.99
N ILE A 246 -28.89 4.93 -4.23
CA ILE A 246 -30.05 4.48 -5.02
C ILE A 246 -30.18 2.95 -4.93
N ASP A 247 -29.07 2.24 -5.11
CA ASP A 247 -28.95 0.80 -4.99
C ASP A 247 -27.63 0.43 -4.28
N ASN A 248 -27.75 -0.05 -3.05
CA ASN A 248 -26.61 -0.47 -2.24
C ASN A 248 -26.18 -1.93 -2.48
N THR A 249 -26.92 -2.68 -3.32
CA THR A 249 -26.66 -4.09 -3.65
C THR A 249 -25.78 -4.27 -4.89
N ASN A 250 -25.48 -3.19 -5.62
CA ASN A 250 -24.60 -3.25 -6.78
C ASN A 250 -23.12 -3.43 -6.37
N GLY A 251 -22.67 -4.69 -6.37
CA GLY A 251 -21.30 -5.06 -6.00
C GLY A 251 -20.21 -4.54 -6.95
N GLU A 252 -20.54 -4.28 -8.22
CA GLU A 252 -19.58 -3.70 -9.18
C GLU A 252 -19.22 -2.26 -8.82
N ILE A 253 -20.23 -1.47 -8.42
CA ILE A 253 -20.05 -0.08 -7.96
C ILE A 253 -19.25 -0.03 -6.65
N TRP A 254 -19.52 -0.94 -5.71
CA TRP A 254 -18.68 -1.10 -4.52
C TRP A 254 -17.23 -1.45 -4.87
N GLY A 255 -17.02 -2.31 -5.88
CA GLY A 255 -15.70 -2.62 -6.43
C GLY A 255 -15.01 -1.40 -7.06
N ALA A 256 -15.76 -0.56 -7.78
CA ALA A 256 -15.24 0.68 -8.37
C ALA A 256 -14.82 1.69 -7.28
N VAL A 257 -15.62 1.86 -6.22
CA VAL A 257 -15.28 2.67 -5.04
C VAL A 257 -14.04 2.13 -4.32
N GLY A 258 -13.91 0.81 -4.18
CA GLY A 258 -12.71 0.18 -3.62
C GLY A 258 -11.46 0.50 -4.42
N ASN A 259 -11.54 0.44 -5.76
CA ASN A 259 -10.45 0.82 -6.66
C ASN A 259 -10.09 2.31 -6.53
N CYS A 260 -11.08 3.22 -6.48
CA CYS A 260 -10.82 4.65 -6.28
C CYS A 260 -10.11 4.93 -4.94
N TYR A 261 -10.53 4.29 -3.84
CA TYR A 261 -9.87 4.46 -2.55
C TYR A 261 -8.44 3.87 -2.51
N LEU A 262 -8.12 2.84 -3.31
CA LEU A 262 -6.71 2.41 -3.47
C LEU A 262 -5.87 3.44 -4.21
N MET A 263 -6.42 4.13 -5.21
CA MET A 263 -5.67 5.17 -5.91
C MET A 263 -5.45 6.41 -5.03
N LEU A 264 -6.35 6.67 -4.08
CA LEU A 264 -6.20 7.66 -2.99
C LEU A 264 -5.36 7.18 -1.79
N ASP A 265 -4.86 5.93 -1.82
CA ASP A 265 -4.15 5.22 -0.73
C ASP A 265 -4.92 5.12 0.61
N ASP A 266 -6.24 5.34 0.60
CA ASP A 266 -7.13 5.11 1.75
C ASP A 266 -7.46 3.61 1.86
N LEU A 267 -6.46 2.83 2.25
CA LEU A 267 -6.57 1.37 2.44
C LEU A 267 -7.73 0.99 3.39
N PRO A 268 -8.03 1.71 4.50
CA PRO A 268 -9.19 1.43 5.34
C PRO A 268 -10.54 1.54 4.60
N LYS A 269 -10.78 2.60 3.82
CA LYS A 269 -12.03 2.72 3.05
C LYS A 269 -12.06 1.77 1.85
N ALA A 270 -10.93 1.53 1.20
CA ALA A 270 -10.82 0.54 0.13
C ALA A 270 -11.22 -0.87 0.62
N TYR A 271 -10.70 -1.28 1.78
CA TYR A 271 -11.06 -2.55 2.42
C TYR A 271 -12.56 -2.67 2.71
N GLN A 272 -13.18 -1.61 3.25
CA GLN A 272 -14.63 -1.60 3.52
C GLN A 272 -15.46 -1.69 2.23
N ALA A 273 -15.07 -0.96 1.18
CA ALA A 273 -15.75 -1.01 -0.12
C ALA A 273 -15.62 -2.39 -0.79
N TYR A 274 -14.44 -3.02 -0.75
CA TYR A 274 -14.27 -4.39 -1.24
C TYR A 274 -15.03 -5.43 -0.40
N GLN A 275 -15.13 -5.26 0.92
CA GLN A 275 -15.99 -6.13 1.73
C GLN A 275 -17.46 -6.01 1.30
N ASN A 276 -17.96 -4.81 1.00
CA ASN A 276 -19.33 -4.62 0.53
C ASN A 276 -19.55 -5.20 -0.88
N ALA A 277 -18.57 -5.07 -1.78
CA ALA A 277 -18.58 -5.74 -3.09
C ALA A 277 -18.71 -7.26 -2.93
N LEU A 278 -17.85 -7.89 -2.11
CA LEU A 278 -17.87 -9.33 -1.85
C LEU A 278 -19.11 -9.80 -1.10
N ASN A 279 -19.71 -8.98 -0.22
CA ASN A 279 -20.98 -9.31 0.43
C ASN A 279 -22.17 -9.31 -0.57
N SER A 280 -22.05 -8.57 -1.67
CA SER A 280 -23.14 -8.36 -2.64
C SER A 280 -23.07 -9.28 -3.88
N LEU A 281 -21.93 -9.94 -4.08
CA LEU A 281 -21.67 -10.82 -5.23
C LEU A 281 -21.64 -12.29 -4.78
N GLU A 282 -22.77 -12.99 -4.86
CA GLU A 282 -22.92 -14.39 -4.42
C GLU A 282 -21.91 -15.36 -5.05
N GLU A 283 -21.52 -15.11 -6.30
CA GLU A 283 -20.33 -15.72 -6.93
C GLU A 283 -19.46 -14.62 -7.56
N ALA A 284 -18.62 -13.97 -6.76
CA ALA A 284 -17.65 -12.98 -7.23
C ALA A 284 -16.54 -13.59 -8.11
N LYS A 285 -16.85 -13.98 -9.34
CA LYS A 285 -15.91 -14.51 -10.35
C LYS A 285 -15.37 -13.42 -11.28
N GLU A 286 -15.18 -12.20 -10.77
CA GLU A 286 -14.71 -11.05 -11.55
C GLU A 286 -13.20 -10.83 -11.34
N PRO A 287 -12.33 -11.11 -12.34
CA PRO A 287 -10.88 -11.00 -12.21
C PRO A 287 -10.40 -9.59 -11.80
N LYS A 288 -11.05 -8.52 -12.28
CA LYS A 288 -10.65 -7.13 -11.98
C LYS A 288 -10.91 -6.76 -10.52
N LEU A 289 -11.96 -7.32 -9.90
CA LEU A 289 -12.26 -7.11 -8.48
C LEU A 289 -11.20 -7.79 -7.61
N TRP A 290 -10.88 -9.05 -7.89
CA TRP A 290 -9.85 -9.80 -7.16
C TRP A 290 -8.45 -9.23 -7.38
N TYR A 291 -8.17 -8.65 -8.55
CA TYR A 291 -6.92 -7.92 -8.81
C TYR A 291 -6.78 -6.69 -7.91
N GLY A 292 -7.85 -5.89 -7.76
CA GLY A 292 -7.88 -4.77 -6.82
C GLY A 292 -7.71 -5.21 -5.36
N ILE A 293 -8.38 -6.30 -4.96
CA ILE A 293 -8.23 -6.90 -3.62
C ILE A 293 -6.79 -7.40 -3.38
N GLY A 294 -6.15 -8.00 -4.38
CA GLY A 294 -4.75 -8.41 -4.30
C GLY A 294 -3.80 -7.22 -4.07
N ILE A 295 -3.96 -6.12 -4.82
CA ILE A 295 -3.19 -4.88 -4.63
C ILE A 295 -3.44 -4.28 -3.24
N MET A 296 -4.67 -4.34 -2.74
CA MET A 296 -5.04 -3.87 -1.40
C MET A 296 -4.27 -4.64 -0.31
N TYR A 297 -4.27 -5.97 -0.36
CA TYR A 297 -3.53 -6.80 0.60
C TYR A 297 -2.00 -6.71 0.44
N ASP A 298 -1.50 -6.54 -0.79
CA ASP A 298 -0.08 -6.28 -1.12
C ASP A 298 0.41 -5.01 -0.42
N ARG A 299 -0.30 -3.88 -0.58
CA ARG A 299 -0.02 -2.62 0.14
C ARG A 299 -0.18 -2.73 1.66
N TYR A 300 -1.05 -3.62 2.14
CA TYR A 300 -1.20 -3.91 3.58
C TYR A 300 -0.13 -4.85 4.13
N CYS A 301 0.79 -5.34 3.30
CA CYS A 301 1.74 -6.41 3.60
C CYS A 301 1.09 -7.72 4.12
N SER A 302 -0.17 -7.98 3.77
CA SER A 302 -0.87 -9.23 4.11
C SER A 302 -0.62 -10.27 3.01
N TYR A 303 0.63 -10.71 2.94
CA TYR A 303 1.19 -11.48 1.82
C TYR A 303 0.40 -12.73 1.45
N ASP A 304 -0.12 -13.48 2.43
CA ASP A 304 -0.85 -14.72 2.17
C ASP A 304 -2.24 -14.47 1.54
N HIS A 305 -2.95 -13.38 1.94
CA HIS A 305 -4.21 -12.98 1.31
C HIS A 305 -4.00 -12.32 -0.06
N ALA A 306 -2.87 -11.60 -0.24
CA ALA A 306 -2.49 -11.06 -1.55
C ALA A 306 -2.18 -12.20 -2.54
N GLU A 307 -1.45 -13.22 -2.10
CA GLU A 307 -1.17 -14.45 -2.86
C GLU A 307 -2.45 -15.19 -3.24
N GLU A 308 -3.37 -15.44 -2.29
CA GLU A 308 -4.66 -16.09 -2.59
C GLU A 308 -5.47 -15.30 -3.62
N ALA A 309 -5.59 -13.97 -3.47
CA ALA A 309 -6.31 -13.13 -4.42
C ALA A 309 -5.67 -13.14 -5.82
N PHE A 310 -4.35 -12.97 -5.91
CA PHE A 310 -3.62 -12.94 -7.18
C PHE A 310 -3.60 -14.30 -7.90
N VAL A 311 -3.41 -15.40 -7.17
CA VAL A 311 -3.55 -16.77 -7.71
C VAL A 311 -5.01 -17.04 -8.10
N GLY A 312 -5.98 -16.49 -7.37
CA GLY A 312 -7.39 -16.48 -7.74
C GLY A 312 -7.63 -15.85 -9.12
N VAL A 313 -7.12 -14.64 -9.38
CA VAL A 313 -7.22 -13.97 -10.69
C VAL A 313 -6.68 -14.85 -11.81
N LEU A 314 -5.47 -15.39 -11.66
CA LEU A 314 -4.82 -16.21 -12.69
C LEU A 314 -5.51 -17.57 -12.94
N ASN A 315 -6.28 -18.07 -11.96
CA ASN A 315 -7.12 -19.26 -12.11
C ASN A 315 -8.49 -18.97 -12.73
N MET A 316 -9.01 -17.75 -12.59
CA MET A 316 -10.27 -17.31 -13.20
C MET A 316 -10.07 -16.87 -14.66
N ASP A 317 -8.99 -16.12 -14.93
CA ASP A 317 -8.59 -15.70 -16.27
C ASP A 317 -7.07 -15.85 -16.46
N PRO A 318 -6.62 -16.97 -17.09
CA PRO A 318 -5.21 -17.19 -17.40
C PRO A 318 -4.61 -16.21 -18.41
N ASN A 319 -5.44 -15.45 -19.14
CA ASN A 319 -5.05 -14.49 -20.18
C ASN A 319 -5.23 -13.02 -19.74
N PHE A 320 -5.54 -12.78 -18.47
CA PHE A 320 -5.83 -11.44 -17.92
C PHE A 320 -4.78 -10.40 -18.31
N ASP A 321 -5.21 -9.20 -18.73
CA ASP A 321 -4.34 -8.13 -19.27
C ASP A 321 -3.16 -7.73 -18.34
N LYS A 322 -3.27 -8.03 -17.05
CA LYS A 322 -2.26 -7.76 -16.01
C LYS A 322 -1.54 -9.00 -15.49
N ALA A 323 -1.66 -10.16 -16.12
CA ALA A 323 -1.05 -11.41 -15.67
C ALA A 323 0.45 -11.28 -15.38
N ASN A 324 1.23 -10.60 -16.23
CA ASN A 324 2.67 -10.40 -15.98
C ASN A 324 2.95 -9.44 -14.81
N GLU A 325 2.09 -8.45 -14.55
CA GLU A 325 2.17 -7.61 -13.35
C GLU A 325 1.86 -8.44 -12.08
N ILE A 326 0.89 -9.37 -12.17
CA ILE A 326 0.56 -10.30 -11.09
C ILE A 326 1.74 -11.24 -10.81
N TYR A 327 2.36 -11.85 -11.83
CA TYR A 327 3.56 -12.68 -11.62
C TYR A 327 4.73 -11.88 -11.04
N PHE A 328 4.91 -10.60 -11.41
CA PHE A 328 5.92 -9.75 -10.76
C PHE A 328 5.62 -9.55 -9.27
N ARG A 329 4.36 -9.23 -8.92
CA ARG A 329 3.93 -9.06 -7.51
C ARG A 329 4.07 -10.36 -6.72
N LEU A 330 3.61 -11.49 -7.26
CA LEU A 330 3.79 -12.82 -6.65
C LEU A 330 5.28 -13.15 -6.45
N GLY A 331 6.14 -12.82 -7.42
CA GLY A 331 7.59 -12.96 -7.29
C GLY A 331 8.16 -12.18 -6.10
N ILE A 332 7.73 -10.94 -5.89
CA ILE A 332 8.13 -10.11 -4.74
C ILE A 332 7.54 -10.64 -3.42
N ILE A 333 6.25 -11.01 -3.40
CA ILE A 333 5.53 -11.56 -2.25
C ILE A 333 6.21 -12.86 -1.76
N HIS A 334 6.48 -13.79 -2.68
CA HIS A 334 7.20 -15.03 -2.39
C HIS A 334 8.63 -14.78 -1.90
N LYS A 335 9.34 -13.77 -2.43
CA LYS A 335 10.66 -13.36 -1.92
C LYS A 335 10.57 -12.90 -0.45
N CYS A 336 9.56 -12.10 -0.10
CA CYS A 336 9.30 -11.64 1.26
C CYS A 336 8.87 -12.78 2.21
N GLN A 337 8.14 -13.78 1.72
CA GLN A 337 7.77 -14.99 2.47
C GLN A 337 8.92 -16.03 2.59
N GLY A 338 10.08 -15.82 1.95
CA GLY A 338 11.17 -16.79 1.89
C GLY A 338 10.95 -17.97 0.93
N LYS A 339 9.88 -17.94 0.12
CA LYS A 339 9.52 -18.94 -0.90
C LYS A 339 10.38 -18.79 -2.17
N TYR A 340 11.70 -18.82 -2.03
CA TYR A 340 12.65 -18.42 -3.08
C TYR A 340 12.48 -19.17 -4.42
N ALA A 341 12.19 -20.47 -4.39
CA ALA A 341 11.96 -21.25 -5.63
C ALA A 341 10.72 -20.75 -6.42
N GLN A 342 9.60 -20.49 -5.73
CA GLN A 342 8.37 -19.98 -6.34
C GLN A 342 8.53 -18.52 -6.82
N SER A 343 9.34 -17.74 -6.09
CA SER A 343 9.75 -16.39 -6.49
C SER A 343 10.53 -16.40 -7.81
N LEU A 344 11.52 -17.30 -7.95
CA LEU A 344 12.27 -17.50 -9.19
C LEU A 344 11.37 -18.01 -10.34
N GLU A 345 10.44 -18.92 -10.09
CA GLU A 345 9.49 -19.39 -11.10
C GLU A 345 8.66 -18.23 -11.68
N CYS A 346 8.13 -17.36 -10.80
CA CYS A 346 7.37 -16.18 -11.18
C CYS A 346 8.20 -15.19 -12.02
N PHE A 347 9.45 -14.89 -11.62
CA PHE A 347 10.31 -13.99 -12.38
C PHE A 347 10.77 -14.58 -13.72
N ASN A 348 11.12 -15.87 -13.77
CA ASN A 348 11.49 -16.55 -15.03
C ASN A 348 10.33 -16.59 -16.03
N ARG A 349 9.07 -16.65 -15.57
CA ARG A 349 7.89 -16.64 -16.44
C ARG A 349 7.69 -15.32 -17.19
N ILE A 350 7.97 -14.18 -16.54
CA ILE A 350 7.81 -12.84 -17.13
C ILE A 350 9.08 -12.28 -17.78
N LEU A 351 10.21 -12.96 -17.64
CA LEU A 351 11.51 -12.48 -18.11
C LEU A 351 11.51 -12.04 -19.59
N LYS A 352 10.76 -12.74 -20.46
CA LYS A 352 10.65 -12.45 -21.89
C LYS A 352 9.64 -11.36 -22.26
N ASP A 353 8.77 -10.97 -21.33
CA ASP A 353 7.72 -9.96 -21.54
C ASP A 353 7.46 -9.20 -20.21
N PRO A 354 8.43 -8.39 -19.72
CA PRO A 354 8.30 -7.72 -18.43
C PRO A 354 7.15 -6.71 -18.41
N PRO A 355 6.40 -6.61 -17.29
CA PRO A 355 5.30 -5.66 -17.18
C PRO A 355 5.84 -4.22 -17.14
N LYS A 356 5.48 -3.41 -18.14
CA LYS A 356 5.91 -2.00 -18.26
C LYS A 356 5.58 -1.22 -16.98
N PRO A 357 6.47 -0.35 -16.48
CA PRO A 357 7.68 0.16 -17.15
C PRO A 357 8.96 -0.70 -16.98
N LEU A 358 8.87 -1.90 -16.41
CA LEU A 358 10.05 -2.74 -16.15
C LEU A 358 10.70 -3.29 -17.43
N THR A 359 11.97 -3.64 -17.33
CA THR A 359 12.84 -4.20 -18.38
C THR A 359 13.39 -5.59 -18.00
N GLU A 360 14.06 -6.30 -18.92
CA GLU A 360 14.68 -7.60 -18.59
C GLU A 360 15.75 -7.43 -17.49
N ALA A 361 16.54 -6.36 -17.55
CA ALA A 361 17.44 -5.91 -16.49
C ALA A 361 16.77 -5.79 -15.09
N ASP A 362 15.56 -5.24 -14.98
CA ASP A 362 14.86 -5.15 -13.69
C ASP A 362 14.49 -6.53 -13.14
N ILE A 363 14.08 -7.46 -14.01
CA ILE A 363 13.75 -8.84 -13.63
C ILE A 363 15.02 -9.61 -13.24
N TRP A 364 16.12 -9.47 -13.99
CA TRP A 364 17.42 -10.02 -13.61
C TRP A 364 17.94 -9.47 -12.29
N PHE A 365 17.70 -8.19 -11.98
CA PHE A 365 18.02 -7.63 -10.68
C PHE A 365 17.21 -8.31 -9.56
N GLN A 366 15.90 -8.53 -9.74
CA GLN A 366 15.11 -9.27 -8.74
C GLN A 366 15.58 -10.73 -8.58
N ILE A 367 15.88 -11.43 -9.68
CA ILE A 367 16.45 -12.79 -9.66
C ILE A 367 17.76 -12.83 -8.87
N GLY A 368 18.67 -11.87 -9.09
CA GLY A 368 19.92 -11.74 -8.33
C GLY A 368 19.70 -11.55 -6.83
N ASN A 369 18.74 -10.69 -6.45
CA ASN A 369 18.35 -10.50 -5.05
C ASN A 369 17.78 -11.79 -4.42
N VAL A 370 17.02 -12.60 -5.17
CA VAL A 370 16.48 -13.88 -4.66
C VAL A 370 17.60 -14.91 -4.45
N HIS A 371 18.52 -15.05 -5.41
CA HIS A 371 19.69 -15.91 -5.25
C HIS A 371 20.59 -15.45 -4.08
N GLU A 372 20.74 -14.14 -3.86
CA GLU A 372 21.49 -13.62 -2.71
C GLU A 372 20.84 -13.94 -1.36
N LEU A 373 19.49 -13.91 -1.28
CA LEU A 373 18.74 -14.30 -0.08
C LEU A 373 18.75 -15.81 0.16
N SER A 374 18.69 -16.64 -0.89
CA SER A 374 18.86 -18.10 -0.79
C SER A 374 20.31 -18.54 -0.52
N SER A 375 21.26 -17.60 -0.47
CA SER A 375 22.72 -17.82 -0.34
C SER A 375 23.40 -18.50 -1.55
N GLU A 376 22.74 -18.52 -2.71
CA GLU A 376 23.25 -19.02 -3.99
C GLU A 376 24.13 -17.97 -4.68
N PHE A 377 25.17 -17.50 -3.99
CA PHE A 377 25.95 -16.31 -4.36
C PHE A 377 26.57 -16.36 -5.77
N GLY A 378 26.87 -17.55 -6.31
CA GLY A 378 27.31 -17.70 -7.71
C GLY A 378 26.25 -17.27 -8.73
N LEU A 379 25.00 -17.72 -8.54
CA LEU A 379 23.88 -17.36 -9.40
C LEU A 379 23.45 -15.89 -9.20
N ALA A 380 23.55 -15.38 -7.97
CA ALA A 380 23.35 -13.96 -7.68
C ALA A 380 24.33 -13.09 -8.48
N LYS A 381 25.62 -13.46 -8.47
CA LYS A 381 26.66 -12.82 -9.29
C LYS A 381 26.30 -12.86 -10.78
N GLU A 382 25.98 -14.04 -11.32
CA GLU A 382 25.65 -14.19 -12.75
C GLU A 382 24.44 -13.34 -13.18
N ALA A 383 23.44 -13.21 -12.31
CA ALA A 383 22.27 -12.36 -12.56
C ALA A 383 22.66 -10.86 -12.54
N TYR A 384 23.44 -10.41 -11.56
CA TYR A 384 23.96 -9.04 -11.51
C TYR A 384 24.87 -8.72 -12.72
N GLU A 385 25.69 -9.67 -13.17
CA GLU A 385 26.51 -9.55 -14.40
C GLU A 385 25.70 -9.62 -15.70
N ARG A 386 24.41 -9.99 -15.68
CA ARG A 386 23.48 -9.78 -16.81
C ARG A 386 23.00 -8.34 -16.85
N VAL A 387 22.56 -7.79 -15.71
CA VAL A 387 22.10 -6.39 -15.61
C VAL A 387 23.20 -5.42 -16.04
N LEU A 388 24.45 -5.64 -15.60
CA LEU A 388 25.59 -4.78 -15.95
C LEU A 388 26.03 -4.89 -17.43
N ARG A 389 25.54 -5.86 -18.20
CA ARG A 389 25.77 -5.93 -19.65
C ARG A 389 24.80 -5.07 -20.45
N GLU A 390 23.58 -4.86 -19.95
CA GLU A 390 22.60 -3.95 -20.55
C GLU A 390 22.78 -2.51 -20.03
N ASN A 391 22.99 -2.36 -18.73
CA ASN A 391 23.26 -1.08 -18.08
C ASN A 391 24.52 -1.17 -17.18
N PRO A 392 25.72 -0.92 -17.76
CA PRO A 392 26.98 -0.88 -17.00
C PRO A 392 27.01 0.16 -15.88
N GLN A 393 26.11 1.15 -15.90
CA GLN A 393 26.02 2.25 -14.93
C GLN A 393 24.95 2.02 -13.86
N HIS A 394 24.43 0.79 -13.72
CA HIS A 394 23.37 0.47 -12.77
C HIS A 394 23.88 0.44 -11.32
N VAL A 395 24.04 1.63 -10.71
CA VAL A 395 24.61 1.91 -9.37
C VAL A 395 24.21 0.88 -8.29
N LYS A 396 22.91 0.56 -8.17
CA LYS A 396 22.41 -0.42 -7.18
C LYS A 396 22.93 -1.84 -7.39
N VAL A 397 23.24 -2.24 -8.63
CA VAL A 397 23.79 -3.57 -8.95
C VAL A 397 25.29 -3.58 -8.70
N LEU A 398 26.01 -2.49 -9.03
CA LEU A 398 27.42 -2.32 -8.64
C LEU A 398 27.57 -2.43 -7.10
N GLN A 399 26.65 -1.83 -6.35
CA GLN A 399 26.58 -1.91 -4.88
C GLN A 399 26.33 -3.33 -4.37
N GLN A 400 25.32 -4.06 -4.85
CA GLN A 400 25.08 -5.44 -4.40
C GLN A 400 26.20 -6.39 -4.83
N LEU A 401 26.73 -6.24 -6.05
CA LEU A 401 27.85 -7.05 -6.52
C LEU A 401 29.12 -6.79 -5.70
N ALA A 402 29.40 -5.54 -5.31
CA ALA A 402 30.49 -5.22 -4.39
C ALA A 402 30.26 -5.77 -2.98
N MET A 403 29.02 -5.72 -2.46
CA MET A 403 28.65 -6.37 -1.19
C MET A 403 28.91 -7.88 -1.25
N LEU A 404 28.53 -8.53 -2.34
CA LEU A 404 28.75 -9.94 -2.63
C LEU A 404 30.25 -10.30 -2.65
N TYR A 405 31.07 -9.49 -3.34
CA TYR A 405 32.53 -9.61 -3.35
C TYR A 405 33.19 -9.34 -1.98
N PHE A 406 32.56 -8.53 -1.11
CA PHE A 406 33.03 -8.25 0.25
C PHE A 406 32.65 -9.35 1.28
N ARG A 407 31.61 -10.17 1.02
CA ARG A 407 31.18 -11.23 1.95
C ARG A 407 32.34 -12.22 2.25
N PRO A 408 32.81 -12.32 3.51
CA PRO A 408 33.93 -13.20 3.87
C PRO A 408 33.51 -14.68 3.82
N ASN A 409 34.51 -15.56 3.69
CA ASN A 409 34.35 -17.02 3.63
C ASN A 409 33.49 -17.53 2.46
N THR A 410 33.36 -16.75 1.38
CA THR A 410 32.78 -17.23 0.11
C THR A 410 33.91 -17.50 -0.89
N SER A 411 33.68 -18.40 -1.85
CA SER A 411 34.61 -18.61 -2.99
C SER A 411 34.67 -17.41 -3.94
N LEU A 412 33.85 -16.38 -3.70
CA LEU A 412 33.78 -15.15 -4.46
C LEU A 412 34.52 -13.98 -3.79
N THR A 413 35.01 -14.11 -2.54
CA THR A 413 35.58 -12.98 -1.80
C THR A 413 36.74 -12.32 -2.57
N ASN A 414 36.54 -11.08 -3.04
CA ASN A 414 37.53 -10.28 -3.78
C ASN A 414 37.38 -8.80 -3.41
N ILE A 415 38.14 -8.36 -2.42
CA ILE A 415 38.04 -7.01 -1.87
C ILE A 415 38.50 -5.95 -2.88
N ASP A 416 39.45 -6.28 -3.76
CA ASP A 416 39.95 -5.35 -4.79
C ASP A 416 38.88 -5.07 -5.85
N ALA A 417 38.13 -6.10 -6.28
CA ALA A 417 36.97 -5.93 -7.15
C ALA A 417 35.84 -5.15 -6.45
N ALA A 418 35.58 -5.41 -5.17
CA ALA A 418 34.59 -4.66 -4.39
C ALA A 418 34.93 -3.16 -4.32
N VAL A 419 36.19 -2.81 -4.08
CA VAL A 419 36.66 -1.40 -4.11
C VAL A 419 36.46 -0.77 -5.48
N GLN A 420 36.89 -1.44 -6.56
CA GLN A 420 36.74 -0.89 -7.92
C GLN A 420 35.28 -0.62 -8.28
N LEU A 421 34.38 -1.57 -7.99
CA LEU A 421 32.95 -1.42 -8.23
C LEU A 421 32.35 -0.26 -7.40
N LEU A 422 32.69 -0.14 -6.12
CA LEU A 422 32.20 0.94 -5.27
C LEU A 422 32.72 2.31 -5.68
N THR A 423 34.01 2.44 -6.04
CA THR A 423 34.55 3.67 -6.59
C THR A 423 33.81 4.06 -7.87
N SER A 424 33.61 3.14 -8.82
CA SER A 424 32.87 3.44 -10.06
C SER A 424 31.41 3.84 -9.81
N ALA A 425 30.73 3.20 -8.85
CA ALA A 425 29.36 3.54 -8.48
C ALA A 425 29.24 4.94 -7.84
N ILE A 426 30.21 5.30 -6.99
CA ILE A 426 30.30 6.60 -6.32
C ILE A 426 30.67 7.73 -7.31
N GLU A 427 31.55 7.45 -8.27
CA GLU A 427 31.92 8.40 -9.34
C GLU A 427 30.76 8.68 -10.31
N MET A 428 29.89 7.69 -10.56
CA MET A 428 28.71 7.84 -11.42
C MET A 428 27.53 8.60 -10.79
N ASP A 429 27.45 8.63 -9.45
CA ASP A 429 26.32 9.24 -8.72
C ASP A 429 26.83 10.20 -7.61
N SER A 430 27.84 11.03 -7.91
CA SER A 430 28.57 11.86 -6.93
C SER A 430 27.67 12.64 -5.95
N ASP A 431 26.51 13.09 -6.46
CA ASP A 431 25.58 13.99 -5.81
C ASP A 431 24.54 13.26 -4.94
N LYS A 432 24.37 11.94 -5.12
CA LYS A 432 23.47 11.09 -4.31
C LYS A 432 24.15 9.85 -3.72
N ALA A 433 25.46 9.68 -3.97
CA ALA A 433 26.27 8.53 -3.59
C ALA A 433 26.01 8.12 -2.14
N ASP A 434 25.33 6.98 -1.99
CA ASP A 434 24.65 6.58 -0.76
C ASP A 434 25.65 6.47 0.40
N ALA A 435 25.26 6.89 1.62
CA ALA A 435 26.16 6.82 2.78
C ALA A 435 26.64 5.38 3.04
N GLN A 436 25.77 4.41 2.74
CA GLN A 436 26.06 2.98 2.79
C GLN A 436 27.14 2.52 1.77
N MET A 437 27.26 3.18 0.62
CA MET A 437 28.32 2.88 -0.37
C MET A 437 29.68 3.35 0.13
N TRP A 438 29.74 4.57 0.65
CA TRP A 438 30.93 5.14 1.30
C TRP A 438 31.37 4.32 2.52
N TYR A 439 30.42 3.90 3.35
CA TYR A 439 30.69 3.02 4.49
C TYR A 439 31.24 1.65 4.06
N LEU A 440 30.65 1.03 3.03
CA LEU A 440 31.15 -0.26 2.51
C LEU A 440 32.55 -0.11 1.88
N LEU A 441 32.81 0.99 1.17
CA LEU A 441 34.15 1.31 0.65
C LEU A 441 35.16 1.48 1.80
N GLY A 442 34.79 2.19 2.87
CA GLY A 442 35.58 2.32 4.09
C GLY A 442 35.92 0.95 4.70
N ARG A 443 34.95 0.04 4.77
CA ARG A 443 35.15 -1.35 5.25
C ARG A 443 36.06 -2.16 4.33
N CYS A 444 35.95 -2.03 3.01
CA CYS A 444 36.84 -2.69 2.07
C CYS A 444 38.29 -2.20 2.22
N CYS A 445 38.50 -0.87 2.25
CA CYS A 445 39.80 -0.24 2.50
C CYS A 445 40.39 -0.65 3.86
N MET A 446 39.57 -0.79 4.90
CA MET A 446 39.99 -1.24 6.23
C MET A 446 40.51 -2.69 6.21
N VAL A 447 39.85 -3.60 5.48
CA VAL A 447 40.32 -4.98 5.29
C VAL A 447 41.64 -5.02 4.49
N GLN A 448 41.78 -4.16 3.47
CA GLN A 448 43.03 -3.96 2.74
C GLN A 448 44.13 -3.21 3.54
N ARG A 449 43.87 -2.80 4.79
CA ARG A 449 44.76 -1.96 5.64
C ARG A 449 45.11 -0.59 5.04
N GLN A 450 44.31 -0.08 4.09
CA GLN A 450 44.45 1.26 3.51
C GLN A 450 43.78 2.31 4.42
N PHE A 451 44.32 2.46 5.65
CA PHE A 451 43.68 3.19 6.74
C PHE A 451 43.28 4.64 6.41
N ASN A 452 44.11 5.38 5.67
CA ASN A 452 43.81 6.77 5.29
C ASN A 452 42.55 6.86 4.41
N LYS A 453 42.48 6.05 3.33
CA LYS A 453 41.30 5.96 2.47
C LYS A 453 40.07 5.42 3.20
N ALA A 454 40.27 4.50 4.15
CA ALA A 454 39.18 4.00 4.98
C ALA A 454 38.58 5.13 5.84
N TYR A 455 39.43 5.93 6.49
CA TYR A 455 39.02 7.10 7.26
C TYR A 455 38.32 8.16 6.39
N GLU A 456 38.88 8.50 5.23
CA GLU A 456 38.27 9.40 4.24
C GLU A 456 36.86 8.92 3.83
N ALA A 457 36.71 7.63 3.52
CA ALA A 457 35.44 7.04 3.12
C ALA A 457 34.40 7.01 4.25
N TYR A 458 34.79 6.68 5.49
CA TYR A 458 33.89 6.77 6.65
C TYR A 458 33.47 8.22 6.92
N GLN A 459 34.39 9.19 6.79
CA GLN A 459 34.06 10.61 6.93
C GLN A 459 33.04 11.06 5.85
N GLN A 460 33.14 10.56 4.62
CA GLN A 460 32.16 10.83 3.55
C GLN A 460 30.80 10.15 3.76
N ALA A 461 30.74 9.03 4.50
CA ALA A 461 29.48 8.40 4.93
C ALA A 461 28.80 9.22 6.04
N VAL A 462 29.52 9.51 7.12
CA VAL A 462 29.01 10.30 8.27
C VAL A 462 28.62 11.72 7.86
N TYR A 463 29.31 12.32 6.88
CA TYR A 463 28.92 13.63 6.31
C TYR A 463 27.55 13.60 5.61
N ARG A 464 27.16 12.46 5.02
CA ARG A 464 25.88 12.28 4.30
C ARG A 464 24.74 11.83 5.20
N ASP A 465 25.01 10.98 6.20
CA ASP A 465 24.01 10.43 7.11
C ASP A 465 24.56 10.33 8.55
N GLY A 466 24.81 11.49 9.16
CA GLY A 466 25.38 11.61 10.52
C GLY A 466 24.42 11.22 11.66
N ASN A 467 23.19 10.77 11.35
CA ASN A 467 22.23 10.28 12.35
C ASN A 467 22.26 8.74 12.49
N ASN A 468 22.99 8.04 11.63
CA ASN A 468 22.96 6.59 11.52
C ASN A 468 24.08 5.96 12.34
N ALA A 469 23.73 5.37 13.48
CA ALA A 469 24.65 4.84 14.49
C ALA A 469 25.46 3.58 14.05
N ASN A 470 25.47 3.25 12.76
CA ASN A 470 26.25 2.15 12.18
C ASN A 470 27.54 2.63 11.48
N TYR A 471 27.68 3.94 11.22
CA TYR A 471 28.76 4.55 10.42
C TYR A 471 29.90 5.11 11.28
#